data_AF-N8PRF8-F1
#
_entry.id   AF-N8PRF8-F1
#
_cell.length_a   1.000
_cell.length_b   1.000
_cell.length_c   1.000
_cell.angle_alpha   90.00
_cell.angle_beta   90.00
_cell.angle_gamma   90.00
#
_symmetry.space_group_name_H-M   'P 1'
#
loop_
_entity.id
_entity.type
_entity.pdbx_description
1 polymer ?
#
loop_
_entity_poly.entity_id
_entity_poly.type
_entity_poly.pdbx_seq_one_letter_code
_entity_poly.pdbx_strand_id
1 'polypeptide(L)'
;MGLTRLFLLFGCTLLTACSSSFESKFKDGCRNWGANRSFCSCSYNNVEKHYGEDRLEQIKEPWQFPEDWADQVQRAGFACMAKLK
;
A
#
# COMPACT_ATOMS: atom_id res chain seq x y z
N MET A 1 -3.04 -35.12 37.18
CA MET A 1 -3.04 -33.68 37.51
C MET A 1 -1.61 -33.20 37.44
N GLY A 2 -1.29 -32.29 36.52
CA GLY A 2 0.07 -31.78 36.38
C GLY A 2 0.30 -31.04 35.07
N LEU A 3 -0.31 -29.85 34.98
CA LEU A 3 0.07 -28.75 34.09
C LEU A 3 -0.02 -29.07 32.58
N THR A 4 -1.15 -28.83 31.91
CA THR A 4 -1.69 -27.48 31.69
C THR A 4 -0.55 -26.47 31.43
N ARG A 5 -0.50 -25.90 30.22
CA ARG A 5 0.36 -24.74 29.79
C ARG A 5 1.53 -25.04 28.84
N LEU A 6 1.29 -25.77 27.76
CA LEU A 6 2.04 -25.49 26.53
C LEU A 6 1.13 -25.54 25.30
N PHE A 7 -0.11 -25.05 25.45
CA PHE A 7 -0.80 -24.46 24.30
C PHE A 7 -0.05 -23.17 23.99
N LEU A 8 0.91 -23.33 23.09
CA LEU A 8 1.60 -22.29 22.36
C LEU A 8 0.65 -21.12 22.17
N LEU A 9 1.00 -20.01 22.81
CA LEU A 9 0.48 -18.69 22.56
C LEU A 9 0.79 -18.34 21.10
N PHE A 10 0.01 -18.90 20.17
CA PHE A 10 -0.06 -18.41 18.80
C PHE A 10 -0.90 -17.13 18.87
N GLY A 11 -0.29 -16.09 19.44
CA GLY A 11 -0.77 -14.74 19.30
C GLY A 11 -0.67 -14.41 17.82
N CYS A 12 -1.76 -14.61 17.09
CA CYS A 12 -1.97 -13.96 15.81
C CYS A 12 -1.99 -12.46 16.10
N THR A 13 -0.82 -11.84 16.12
CA THR A 13 -0.70 -10.42 15.86
C THR A 13 -1.18 -10.25 14.42
N LEU A 14 -2.49 -10.06 14.29
CA LEU A 14 -3.06 -9.38 13.14
C LEU A 14 -2.38 -8.02 13.15
N LEU A 15 -1.23 -7.92 12.49
CA LEU A 15 -0.60 -6.67 12.11
C LEU A 15 -1.61 -6.03 11.17
N THR A 16 -2.61 -5.36 11.74
CA THR A 16 -3.34 -4.33 11.05
C THR A 16 -2.29 -3.29 10.73
N ALA A 17 -1.69 -3.39 9.54
CA ALA A 17 -0.87 -2.31 9.01
C ALA A 17 -1.79 -1.09 9.00
N CYS A 18 -1.55 -0.16 9.93
CA CYS A 18 -2.20 1.13 9.88
C CYS A 18 -1.84 1.73 8.53
N SER A 19 -2.82 1.97 7.67
CA SER A 19 -2.56 2.59 6.39
C SER A 19 -2.07 4.02 6.60
N SER A 20 -0.99 4.41 5.94
CA SER A 20 -0.50 5.78 6.03
C SER A 20 -1.50 6.79 5.45
N SER A 21 -1.36 8.06 5.82
CA SER A 21 -2.18 9.13 5.22
C SER A 21 -1.92 9.23 3.70
N PHE A 22 -0.66 9.02 3.29
CA PHE A 22 -0.28 9.02 1.88
C PHE A 22 -0.93 7.85 1.12
N GLU A 23 -0.84 6.63 1.67
CA GLU A 23 -1.49 5.45 1.11
C GLU A 23 -2.98 5.68 0.89
N SER A 24 -3.65 6.19 1.92
CA SER A 24 -5.09 6.46 1.88
C SER A 24 -5.42 7.44 0.75
N LYS A 25 -4.71 8.58 0.67
CA LYS A 25 -4.91 9.58 -0.39
C LYS A 25 -4.61 9.04 -1.79
N PHE A 26 -3.54 8.27 -1.95
CA PHE A 26 -3.20 7.65 -3.23
C PHE A 26 -4.31 6.70 -3.68
N LYS A 27 -4.74 5.79 -2.81
CA LYS A 27 -5.79 4.82 -3.12
C LYS A 27 -7.13 5.52 -3.36
N ASP A 28 -7.42 6.61 -2.66
CA ASP A 28 -8.64 7.38 -2.86
C ASP A 28 -8.63 8.10 -4.22
N GLY A 29 -7.52 8.75 -4.57
CA GLY A 29 -7.34 9.37 -5.90
C GLY A 29 -7.48 8.35 -7.03
N CYS A 30 -6.86 7.18 -6.88
CA CYS A 30 -6.98 6.09 -7.84
C CYS A 30 -8.43 5.60 -8.03
N ARG A 31 -9.20 5.49 -6.93
CA ARG A 31 -10.62 5.09 -7.01
C ARG A 31 -11.50 6.20 -7.58
N ASN A 32 -11.22 7.46 -7.25
CA ASN A 32 -11.91 8.61 -7.84
C ASN A 32 -11.65 8.71 -9.35
N TRP A 33 -10.53 8.16 -9.84
CA TRP A 33 -10.24 8.01 -11.26
C TRP A 33 -10.97 6.82 -11.93
N GLY A 34 -11.74 6.03 -11.17
CA GLY A 34 -12.60 4.96 -11.68
C GLY A 34 -12.03 3.55 -11.56
N ALA A 35 -10.85 3.37 -10.96
CA ALA A 35 -10.28 2.05 -10.75
C ALA A 35 -10.86 1.35 -9.50
N ASN A 36 -10.84 0.01 -9.49
CA ASN A 36 -11.35 -0.77 -8.37
C ASN A 36 -10.33 -0.84 -7.20
N ARG A 37 -10.80 -1.29 -6.02
CA ARG A 37 -9.96 -1.40 -4.80
C ARG A 37 -8.73 -2.29 -4.98
N SER A 38 -8.85 -3.39 -5.73
CA SER A 38 -7.77 -4.35 -5.93
C SER A 38 -6.64 -3.75 -6.77
N PHE A 39 -7.00 -3.09 -7.88
CA PHE A 39 -6.07 -2.35 -8.71
C PHE A 39 -5.38 -1.25 -7.92
N CYS A 40 -6.12 -0.40 -7.22
CA CYS A 40 -5.51 0.71 -6.47
C CYS A 40 -4.57 0.24 -5.36
N SER A 41 -4.89 -0.88 -4.71
CA SER A 41 -4.00 -1.48 -3.71
C SER A 41 -2.74 -2.06 -4.36
N CYS A 42 -2.88 -2.76 -5.49
CA CYS A 42 -1.74 -3.29 -6.23
C CYS A 42 -0.81 -2.17 -6.73
N SER A 43 -1.37 -1.10 -7.31
CA SER A 43 -0.59 0.02 -7.83
C SER A 43 0.15 0.76 -6.71
N TYR A 44 -0.52 1.02 -5.56
CA TYR A 44 0.14 1.60 -4.40
C TYR A 44 1.32 0.73 -3.92
N ASN A 45 1.10 -0.57 -3.76
CA ASN A 45 2.15 -1.47 -3.26
C ASN A 45 3.39 -1.48 -4.18
N ASN A 46 3.21 -1.34 -5.49
CA ASN A 46 4.35 -1.25 -6.42
C ASN A 46 5.09 0.09 -6.31
N VAL A 47 4.36 1.19 -6.12
CA VAL A 47 4.96 2.52 -5.87
C VAL A 47 5.72 2.55 -4.54
N GLU A 48 5.12 2.02 -3.47
CA GLU A 48 5.75 1.88 -2.16
C GLU A 48 6.98 0.98 -2.21
N LYS A 49 6.93 -0.13 -2.94
CA LYS A 49 8.09 -1.00 -3.13
C LYS A 49 9.27 -0.27 -3.79
N HIS A 50 9.00 0.70 -4.67
CA HIS A 50 10.04 1.46 -5.37
C HIS A 50 10.63 2.58 -4.51
N TYR A 51 9.79 3.39 -3.85
CA TYR A 51 10.24 4.56 -3.10
C TYR A 51 10.50 4.31 -1.61
N GLY A 52 9.87 3.29 -1.04
CA GLY A 52 9.80 3.04 0.40
C GLY A 52 8.72 3.88 1.09
N GLU A 53 8.13 3.30 2.14
CA GLU A 53 7.08 3.93 2.95
C GLU A 53 7.54 5.29 3.51
N ASP A 54 8.71 5.33 4.18
CA ASP A 54 9.26 6.55 4.79
C ASP A 54 9.37 7.72 3.80
N ARG A 55 9.74 7.45 2.55
CA ARG A 55 9.84 8.49 1.52
C ARG A 55 8.47 8.98 1.11
N LEU A 56 7.51 8.08 0.91
CA LEU A 56 6.15 8.44 0.51
C LEU A 56 5.45 9.26 1.60
N GLU A 57 5.66 8.92 2.86
CA GLU A 57 5.08 9.65 3.99
C GLU A 57 5.59 11.10 4.11
N GLN A 58 6.81 11.37 3.63
CA GLN A 58 7.37 12.73 3.60
C GLN A 58 6.70 13.63 2.55
N ILE A 59 5.98 13.06 1.58
CA ILE A 59 5.29 13.81 0.54
C ILE A 59 3.99 14.34 1.11
N LYS A 60 3.96 15.65 1.38
CA LYS A 60 2.77 16.37 1.84
C LYS A 60 2.06 17.06 0.68
N GLU A 61 2.81 17.44 -0.35
CA GLU A 61 2.36 18.32 -1.42
C GLU A 61 2.84 17.85 -2.80
N PRO A 62 2.11 18.11 -3.89
CA PRO A 62 2.42 17.56 -5.22
C PRO A 62 3.81 17.95 -5.78
N TRP A 63 4.35 19.13 -5.45
CA TRP A 63 5.67 19.55 -5.93
C TRP A 63 6.83 18.80 -5.26
N GLN A 64 6.55 17.95 -4.25
CA GLN A 64 7.54 17.11 -3.57
C GLN A 64 7.66 15.72 -4.19
N PHE A 65 6.82 15.40 -5.18
CA PHE A 65 6.92 14.14 -5.91
C PHE A 65 8.32 14.00 -6.54
N PRO A 66 8.93 12.79 -6.50
CA PRO A 66 10.16 12.51 -7.21
C PRO A 66 10.04 12.80 -8.72
N GLU A 67 11.17 13.07 -9.37
CA GLU A 67 11.20 13.38 -10.82
C GLU A 67 10.59 12.25 -11.67
N ASP A 68 10.78 10.99 -11.27
CA ASP A 68 10.27 9.81 -11.97
C ASP A 68 8.84 9.40 -11.55
N TRP A 69 8.15 10.21 -10.74
CA TRP A 69 6.86 9.86 -10.14
C TRP A 69 5.80 9.40 -11.16
N ALA A 70 5.60 10.17 -12.23
CA ALA A 70 4.59 9.86 -13.25
C ALA A 70 4.88 8.52 -13.94
N ASP A 71 6.15 8.26 -14.26
CA ASP A 71 6.60 7.02 -14.90
C ASP A 71 6.41 5.82 -13.97
N GLN A 72 6.76 5.95 -12.69
CA GLN A 72 6.61 4.84 -11.74
C GLN A 72 5.15 4.54 -11.42
N VAL A 73 4.30 5.56 -11.30
CA VAL A 73 2.85 5.36 -11.12
C VAL A 73 2.25 4.67 -12.35
N GLN A 74 2.66 5.06 -13.56
CA GLN A 74 2.20 4.43 -14.79
C GLN A 74 2.69 2.97 -14.88
N ARG A 75 3.97 2.70 -14.61
CA ARG A 75 4.54 1.33 -14.58
C ARG A 75 3.83 0.45 -13.56
N ALA A 76 3.56 0.97 -12.36
CA ALA A 76 2.80 0.28 -11.33
C ALA A 76 1.37 -0.05 -11.80
N GLY A 77 0.70 0.91 -12.46
CA GLY A 77 -0.61 0.69 -13.07
C GLY A 77 -0.58 -0.45 -14.10
N PHE A 78 0.38 -0.44 -15.03
CA PHE A 78 0.51 -1.50 -16.04
C PHE A 78 0.79 -2.87 -15.42
N ALA A 79 1.64 -2.95 -14.40
CA ALA A 79 1.90 -4.19 -13.67
C ALA A 79 0.63 -4.76 -12.97
N CYS A 80 -0.37 -3.91 -12.73
CA CYS A 80 -1.58 -4.25 -12.00
C CYS A 80 -2.84 -4.37 -12.87
N MET A 81 -2.75 -4.23 -14.20
CA MET A 81 -3.91 -4.27 -15.11
C MET A 81 -4.82 -5.49 -14.93
N ALA A 82 -4.24 -6.65 -14.60
CA ALA A 82 -5.01 -7.87 -14.34
C ALA A 82 -5.96 -7.76 -13.13
N LYS A 83 -5.76 -6.77 -12.24
CA LYS A 83 -6.58 -6.50 -11.04
C LYS A 83 -7.77 -5.56 -11.31
N LEU A 84 -7.94 -5.05 -12.54
CA LEU A 84 -9.10 -4.22 -12.90
C LEU A 84 -10.42 -4.99 -13.01
N LYS A 85 -10.37 -6.32 -13.01
CA LYS A 85 -11.52 -7.21 -13.11
C LYS A 85 -12.26 -7.38 -11.79
#